data_AF-A0A8H7DEC7-F1
#
_entry.id   AF-A0A8H7DEC7-F1
#
_cell.length_a   1.000
_cell.length_b   1.000
_cell.length_c   1.000
_cell.angle_alpha   90.00
_cell.angle_beta   90.00
_cell.angle_gamma   90.00
#
_symmetry.space_group_name_H-M   'P 1'
#
loop_
_entity.id
_entity.type
_entity.pdbx_description
1 polymer ?
#
loop_
_entity_poly.entity_id
_entity_poly.type
_entity_poly.pdbx_seq_one_letter_code
_entity_poly.pdbx_strand_id
1 'polypeptide(L)'
;MDSNSSVLPPELERQLQVGSSVIVGATAVFIWDILHSLSEDYHILFKLNFQASAAVYLVSRIASLVYTLGFTLFSTYPLPNCQAALVAFNAFYPLSSASTSLLFFFRVRAIYARRPLITYIFGFLWLCMLAGALTVPMGSSATTVGHTCIITQLAPYMGANGVGMTVFDTSVFLAISYGLLSNGRAEQTPAERVRTAFAFGRANLYAFSESLLRDGQKYYLITVFTNTLTIAMIYAPGVAPIYRGMGSIPNVAVTNIMASRVFRNVKMRYVRDGPINRIILDPHDMRLSLPMISIGSDPPPVHGDGDQEVPTEIQTSRGLSRPRVQVT
;
A
#
# COMPACT_ATOMS: atom_id res chain seq x y z
N MET A 1 -38.88 34.77 -17.88
CA MET A 1 -37.96 35.36 -16.90
C MET A 1 -36.64 34.66 -17.11
N ASP A 2 -35.71 35.42 -17.66
CA ASP A 2 -34.61 34.92 -18.47
C ASP A 2 -33.57 34.22 -17.62
N SER A 3 -33.29 32.98 -18.01
CA SER A 3 -32.11 32.24 -17.60
C SER A 3 -30.89 33.05 -18.03
N ASN A 4 -30.32 33.80 -17.08
CA ASN A 4 -28.97 34.32 -17.16
C ASN A 4 -28.01 33.12 -17.23
N SER A 5 -27.87 32.56 -18.43
CA SER A 5 -26.73 31.75 -18.83
C SER A 5 -25.54 32.70 -18.76
N SER A 6 -24.92 32.78 -17.60
CA SER A 6 -23.65 33.46 -17.42
C SER A 6 -22.67 32.74 -18.34
N VAL A 7 -22.43 33.32 -19.52
CA VAL A 7 -21.44 32.84 -20.48
C VAL A 7 -20.11 32.81 -19.73
N LEU A 8 -19.64 31.61 -19.45
CA LEU A 8 -18.42 31.41 -18.69
C LEU A 8 -17.25 31.82 -19.61
N PRO A 9 -16.17 32.43 -19.10
CA PRO A 9 -15.03 32.75 -19.93
C PRO A 9 -14.51 31.47 -20.63
N PRO A 10 -14.19 31.50 -21.93
CA PRO A 10 -13.84 30.30 -22.70
C PRO A 10 -12.60 29.58 -22.13
N GLU A 11 -11.68 30.34 -21.50
CA GLU A 11 -10.53 29.77 -20.82
C GLU A 11 -10.95 28.94 -19.59
N LEU A 12 -11.93 29.42 -18.81
CA LEU A 12 -12.43 28.71 -17.64
C LEU A 12 -13.19 27.43 -18.04
N GLU A 13 -13.99 27.49 -19.11
CA GLU A 13 -14.67 26.32 -19.68
C GLU A 13 -13.67 25.24 -20.10
N ARG A 14 -12.60 25.64 -20.80
CA ARG A 14 -11.53 24.73 -21.21
C ARG A 14 -10.83 24.10 -20.00
N GLN A 15 -10.53 24.89 -18.98
CA GLN A 15 -9.88 24.39 -17.76
C GLN A 15 -10.75 23.35 -17.04
N LEU A 16 -12.05 23.59 -16.93
CA LEU A 16 -13.01 22.66 -16.34
C LEU A 16 -13.14 21.38 -17.17
N GLN A 17 -13.23 21.50 -18.49
CA GLN A 17 -13.35 20.33 -19.37
C GLN A 17 -12.12 19.43 -19.31
N VAL A 18 -10.91 20.01 -19.34
CA VAL A 18 -9.66 19.26 -19.15
C VAL A 18 -9.64 18.63 -17.76
N GLY A 19 -10.03 19.38 -16.73
CA GLY A 19 -10.16 18.92 -15.35
C GLY A 19 -11.00 17.66 -15.21
N SER A 20 -12.26 17.75 -15.63
CA SER A 20 -13.21 16.65 -15.58
C SER A 20 -12.75 15.45 -16.41
N SER A 21 -12.12 15.67 -17.57
CA SER A 21 -11.60 14.58 -18.41
C SER A 21 -10.49 13.78 -17.72
N VAL A 22 -9.56 14.46 -17.04
CA VAL A 22 -8.49 13.81 -16.27
C VAL A 22 -9.07 13.01 -15.11
N ILE A 23 -10.04 13.58 -14.39
CA ILE A 23 -10.72 12.91 -13.27
C ILE A 23 -11.47 11.66 -13.76
N VAL A 24 -12.28 11.79 -14.81
CA VAL A 24 -13.02 10.68 -15.41
C VAL A 24 -12.06 9.59 -15.89
N GLY A 25 -10.98 9.96 -16.56
CA GLY A 25 -9.96 9.02 -17.04
C GLY A 25 -9.27 8.26 -15.90
N ALA A 26 -8.87 8.96 -14.83
CA ALA A 26 -8.25 8.35 -13.66
C ALA A 26 -9.21 7.37 -12.96
N THR A 27 -10.47 7.77 -12.79
CA THR A 27 -11.51 6.91 -12.21
C THR A 27 -11.80 5.69 -13.09
N ALA A 28 -11.85 5.86 -14.41
CA ALA A 28 -12.05 4.74 -15.34
C ALA A 28 -10.91 3.73 -15.27
N VAL A 29 -9.65 4.20 -15.23
CA VAL A 29 -8.47 3.34 -15.03
C VAL A 29 -8.55 2.62 -13.67
N PHE A 30 -9.00 3.31 -12.62
CA PHE A 30 -9.15 2.72 -11.30
C PHE A 30 -10.22 1.62 -11.25
N ILE A 31 -11.40 1.88 -11.82
CA ILE A 31 -12.46 0.88 -11.98
C ILE A 31 -11.95 -0.32 -12.79
N TRP A 32 -11.24 -0.06 -13.89
CA TRP A 32 -10.66 -1.11 -14.71
C TRP A 32 -9.68 -1.99 -13.92
N ASP A 33 -8.79 -1.40 -13.10
CA ASP A 33 -7.89 -2.17 -12.24
C ASP A 33 -8.67 -3.03 -11.24
N ILE A 34 -9.73 -2.49 -10.61
CA ILE A 34 -10.59 -3.26 -9.69
C ILE A 34 -11.24 -4.45 -10.41
N LEU A 35 -11.85 -4.23 -11.58
CA LEU A 35 -12.49 -5.30 -12.35
C LEU A 35 -11.49 -6.38 -12.76
N HIS A 36 -10.32 -5.98 -13.25
CA HIS A 36 -9.27 -6.93 -13.66
C HIS A 36 -8.73 -7.75 -12.48
N SER A 37 -8.75 -7.20 -11.28
CA SER A 37 -8.21 -7.86 -10.08
C SER A 37 -9.26 -8.53 -9.20
N LEU A 38 -10.53 -8.49 -9.59
CA LEU A 38 -11.64 -9.00 -8.80
C LEU A 38 -11.53 -10.50 -8.49
N SER A 39 -11.02 -11.29 -9.44
CA SER A 39 -10.80 -12.73 -9.23
C SER A 39 -9.75 -13.00 -8.14
N GLU A 40 -8.64 -12.28 -8.18
CA GLU A 40 -7.57 -12.39 -7.16
C GLU A 40 -8.07 -11.91 -5.79
N ASP A 41 -8.80 -10.80 -5.76
CA ASP A 41 -9.41 -10.24 -4.56
C ASP A 41 -10.38 -11.23 -3.91
N TYR A 42 -11.22 -11.88 -4.71
CA TYR A 42 -12.14 -12.90 -4.23
C TYR A 42 -11.39 -14.07 -3.58
N HIS A 43 -10.31 -14.54 -4.20
CA HIS A 43 -9.46 -15.57 -3.61
C HIS A 43 -8.81 -15.10 -2.30
N ILE A 44 -8.33 -13.86 -2.24
CA ILE A 44 -7.68 -13.32 -1.04
C ILE A 44 -8.68 -13.13 0.11
N LEU A 45 -9.92 -12.76 -0.17
CA LEU A 45 -10.93 -12.49 0.85
C LEU A 45 -11.61 -13.75 1.37
N PHE A 46 -11.90 -14.72 0.49
CA PHE A 46 -12.73 -15.87 0.83
C PHE A 46 -11.98 -17.20 0.96
N LYS A 47 -10.80 -17.33 0.34
CA LYS A 47 -10.03 -18.60 0.34
C LYS A 47 -8.78 -18.53 1.23
N LEU A 48 -8.32 -17.33 1.57
CA LEU A 48 -7.18 -17.09 2.44
C LEU A 48 -7.68 -16.64 3.82
N ASN A 49 -7.04 -17.12 4.89
CA ASN A 49 -7.41 -16.74 6.26
C ASN A 49 -7.50 -15.21 6.40
N PHE A 50 -8.66 -14.74 6.89
CA PHE A 50 -8.98 -13.33 7.05
C PHE A 50 -8.05 -12.69 8.08
N GLN A 51 -6.97 -12.09 7.60
CA GLN A 51 -6.01 -11.34 8.40
C GLN A 51 -6.39 -9.86 8.40
N ALA A 52 -6.04 -9.13 9.46
CA ALA A 52 -6.29 -7.68 9.57
C ALA A 52 -5.79 -6.89 8.34
N SER A 53 -4.72 -7.35 7.67
CA SER A 53 -4.20 -6.74 6.45
C SER A 53 -5.13 -6.88 5.24
N ALA A 54 -5.94 -7.95 5.16
CA ALA A 54 -6.95 -8.12 4.10
C ALA A 54 -8.15 -7.18 4.30
N ALA A 55 -8.56 -6.96 5.56
CA ALA A 55 -9.60 -5.98 5.87
C ALA A 55 -9.14 -4.55 5.51
N VAL A 56 -7.92 -4.18 5.89
CA VAL A 56 -7.31 -2.88 5.54
C VAL A 56 -7.21 -2.71 4.02
N TYR A 57 -6.84 -3.77 3.29
CA TYR A 57 -6.79 -3.77 1.84
C TYR A 57 -8.16 -3.49 1.20
N LEU A 58 -9.22 -4.14 1.68
CA LEU A 58 -10.57 -3.93 1.18
C LEU A 58 -11.09 -2.51 1.47
N VAL A 59 -10.88 -2.04 2.71
CA VAL A 59 -11.23 -0.67 3.12
C VAL A 59 -10.53 0.35 2.23
N SER A 60 -9.24 0.14 1.96
CA SER A 60 -8.42 0.98 1.09
C SER A 60 -9.01 1.09 -0.32
N ARG A 61 -9.40 -0.04 -0.93
CA ARG A 61 -9.98 -0.04 -2.27
C ARG A 61 -11.36 0.61 -2.32
N ILE A 62 -12.25 0.26 -1.40
CA ILE A 62 -13.61 0.82 -1.38
C ILE A 62 -13.58 2.32 -1.11
N ALA A 63 -12.81 2.77 -0.12
CA ALA A 63 -12.70 4.20 0.19
C ALA A 63 -12.12 4.99 -0.99
N SER A 64 -11.09 4.45 -1.67
CA SER A 64 -10.53 5.09 -2.87
C SER A 64 -11.51 5.13 -4.04
N LEU A 65 -12.33 4.08 -4.20
CA LEU A 65 -13.35 4.02 -5.24
C LEU A 65 -14.45 5.06 -4.99
N VAL A 66 -14.97 5.13 -3.77
CA VAL A 66 -15.97 6.13 -3.39
C VAL A 66 -15.42 7.55 -3.55
N TYR A 67 -14.17 7.77 -3.15
CA TYR A 67 -13.49 9.06 -3.34
C TYR A 67 -13.39 9.46 -4.82
N THR A 68 -12.82 8.59 -5.66
CA THR A 68 -12.60 8.88 -7.10
C THR A 68 -13.91 9.01 -7.89
N LEU A 69 -14.89 8.12 -7.66
CA LEU A 69 -16.23 8.21 -8.23
C LEU A 69 -16.97 9.46 -7.76
N GLY A 70 -16.90 9.77 -6.46
CA GLY A 70 -17.54 10.95 -5.88
C GLY A 70 -17.05 12.24 -6.54
N PHE A 71 -15.74 12.39 -6.69
CA PHE A 71 -15.19 13.55 -7.39
C PHE A 71 -15.45 13.56 -8.90
N THR A 72 -15.65 12.39 -9.52
CA THR A 72 -16.11 12.31 -10.91
C THR A 72 -17.53 12.87 -11.02
N LEU A 73 -18.44 12.46 -10.13
CA LEU A 73 -19.81 13.00 -10.07
C LEU A 73 -19.80 14.50 -9.76
N PHE A 74 -18.94 14.94 -8.84
CA PHE A 74 -18.77 16.35 -8.50
C PHE A 74 -18.41 17.22 -9.71
N SER A 75 -17.62 16.67 -10.64
CA SER A 75 -17.09 17.41 -11.79
C SER A 75 -17.91 17.26 -13.07
N THR A 76 -18.90 16.34 -13.11
CA THR A 76 -19.68 16.04 -14.32
C THR A 76 -21.19 16.15 -14.14
N TYR A 77 -21.69 16.08 -12.91
CA TYR A 77 -23.13 16.05 -12.62
C TYR A 77 -23.58 17.27 -11.80
N PRO A 78 -24.75 17.86 -12.10
CA PRO A 78 -25.32 18.95 -11.30
C PRO A 78 -25.73 18.46 -9.92
N LEU A 79 -24.97 18.83 -8.91
CA LEU A 79 -25.29 18.53 -7.51
C LEU A 79 -26.08 19.68 -6.88
N PRO A 80 -27.10 19.38 -6.06
CA PRO A 80 -27.92 20.40 -5.42
C PRO A 80 -27.14 21.22 -4.38
N ASN A 81 -26.13 20.62 -3.73
CA ASN A 81 -25.28 21.28 -2.76
C ASN A 81 -23.82 20.83 -2.92
N CYS A 82 -23.04 21.65 -3.63
CA CYS A 82 -21.63 21.37 -3.90
C CYS A 82 -20.79 21.29 -2.62
N GLN A 83 -21.07 22.13 -1.62
CA GLN A 83 -20.29 22.13 -0.37
C GLN A 83 -20.52 20.85 0.43
N ALA A 84 -21.77 20.41 0.56
CA ALA A 84 -22.10 19.16 1.26
C ALA A 84 -21.47 17.95 0.54
N ALA A 85 -21.56 17.91 -0.79
CA ALA A 85 -20.95 16.83 -1.58
C ALA A 85 -19.42 16.81 -1.47
N LEU A 86 -18.77 17.98 -1.50
CA LEU A 86 -17.32 18.11 -1.33
C LEU A 86 -16.87 17.53 0.02
N VAL A 87 -17.53 17.92 1.11
CA VAL A 87 -17.21 17.42 2.45
C VAL A 87 -17.45 15.91 2.54
N ALA A 88 -18.58 15.43 2.00
CA ALA A 88 -18.91 14.00 2.00
C ALA A 88 -17.87 13.16 1.25
N PHE A 89 -17.47 13.57 0.04
CA PHE A 89 -16.46 12.83 -0.72
C PHE A 89 -15.07 12.95 -0.10
N ASN A 90 -14.67 14.13 0.39
CA ASN A 90 -13.40 14.29 1.09
C ASN A 90 -13.32 13.49 2.39
N ALA A 91 -14.43 13.16 3.04
CA ALA A 91 -14.43 12.30 4.23
C ALA A 91 -13.87 10.88 3.97
N PHE A 92 -13.89 10.41 2.71
CA PHE A 92 -13.30 9.13 2.32
C PHE A 92 -11.79 9.21 2.06
N TYR A 93 -11.22 10.41 1.88
CA TYR A 93 -9.78 10.60 1.66
C TYR A 93 -8.90 10.11 2.83
N PRO A 94 -9.17 10.46 4.11
CA PRO A 94 -8.41 9.94 5.23
C PRO A 94 -8.46 8.42 5.31
N LEU A 95 -9.62 7.83 5.05
CA LEU A 95 -9.80 6.39 5.09
C LEU A 95 -8.99 5.68 4.00
N SER A 96 -9.04 6.20 2.77
CA SER A 96 -8.26 5.71 1.63
C SER A 96 -6.75 5.86 1.86
N SER A 97 -6.28 7.06 2.18
CA SER A 97 -4.85 7.37 2.34
C SER A 97 -4.23 6.62 3.52
N ALA A 98 -4.88 6.61 4.68
CA ALA A 98 -4.38 5.95 5.87
C ALA A 98 -4.32 4.44 5.71
N SER A 99 -5.36 3.81 5.16
CA SER A 99 -5.37 2.36 4.92
C SER A 99 -4.33 1.94 3.87
N THR A 100 -4.17 2.72 2.78
CA THR A 100 -3.13 2.46 1.76
C THR A 100 -1.73 2.55 2.36
N SER A 101 -1.48 3.58 3.17
CA SER A 101 -0.22 3.76 3.89
C SER A 101 0.03 2.67 4.93
N LEU A 102 -1.04 2.16 5.55
CA LEU A 102 -0.97 1.07 6.51
C LEU A 102 -0.55 -0.26 5.84
N LEU A 103 -0.94 -0.49 4.58
CA LEU A 103 -0.44 -1.65 3.80
C LEU A 103 1.07 -1.57 3.61
N PHE A 104 1.61 -0.38 3.35
CA PHE A 104 3.05 -0.17 3.26
C PHE A 104 3.74 -0.33 4.62
N PHE A 105 3.12 0.17 5.69
CA PHE A 105 3.60 -0.03 7.05
C PHE A 105 3.70 -1.51 7.45
N PHE A 106 2.70 -2.33 7.11
CA PHE A 106 2.75 -3.78 7.39
C PHE A 106 3.97 -4.45 6.75
N ARG A 107 4.43 -3.97 5.60
CA ARG A 107 5.66 -4.45 4.97
C ARG A 107 6.91 -4.06 5.74
N VAL A 108 6.99 -2.79 6.14
CA VAL A 108 8.10 -2.29 6.97
C VAL A 108 8.18 -3.12 8.24
N ARG A 109 7.05 -3.31 8.92
CA ARG A 109 6.96 -4.13 10.13
C ARG A 109 7.43 -5.56 9.91
N ALA A 110 7.06 -6.19 8.79
CA ALA A 110 7.50 -7.54 8.47
C ALA A 110 9.02 -7.64 8.22
N ILE A 111 9.61 -6.65 7.56
CA ILE A 111 11.05 -6.61 7.26
C ILE A 111 11.88 -6.31 8.53
N TYR A 112 11.39 -5.43 9.38
CA TYR A 112 12.07 -4.97 10.60
C TYR A 112 11.52 -5.64 11.87
N ALA A 113 10.97 -6.86 11.77
CA ALA A 113 10.38 -7.58 12.91
C ALA A 113 11.32 -7.67 14.12
N ARG A 114 12.63 -7.83 13.87
CA ARG A 114 13.68 -7.90 14.91
C ARG A 114 14.11 -6.54 15.48
N ARG A 115 13.58 -5.42 14.98
CA ARG A 115 13.94 -4.05 15.38
C ARG A 115 12.67 -3.24 15.69
N PRO A 116 12.05 -3.45 16.87
CA PRO A 116 10.75 -2.86 17.20
C PRO A 116 10.76 -1.32 17.18
N LEU A 117 11.91 -0.69 17.49
CA LEU A 117 12.06 0.77 17.45
C LEU A 117 11.71 1.36 16.07
N ILE A 118 12.17 0.74 14.98
CA ILE A 118 11.88 1.22 13.62
C ILE A 118 10.38 1.12 13.35
N THR A 119 9.76 0.00 13.73
CA THR A 119 8.31 -0.21 13.60
C THR A 119 7.52 0.84 14.40
N TYR A 120 7.93 1.18 15.63
CA TYR A 120 7.25 2.21 16.42
C TYR A 120 7.38 3.60 15.80
N ILE A 121 8.57 3.96 15.29
CA ILE A 121 8.79 5.23 14.59
C ILE A 121 7.84 5.33 13.38
N PHE A 122 7.81 4.34 12.51
CA PHE A 122 6.92 4.35 11.34
C PHE A 122 5.43 4.34 11.73
N GLY A 123 5.06 3.67 12.81
CA GLY A 123 3.69 3.72 13.35
C GLY A 123 3.31 5.12 13.83
N PHE A 124 4.22 5.82 14.50
CA PHE A 124 4.02 7.21 14.91
C PHE A 124 3.91 8.16 13.71
N LEU A 125 4.81 8.03 12.71
CA LEU A 125 4.71 8.83 11.49
C LEU A 125 3.38 8.59 10.75
N TRP A 126 2.91 7.35 10.72
CA TRP A 126 1.60 7.02 10.15
C TRP A 126 0.45 7.69 10.91
N LEU A 127 0.49 7.73 12.25
CA LEU A 127 -0.52 8.44 13.06
C LEU A 127 -0.50 9.96 12.80
N CYS A 128 0.68 10.57 12.67
CA CYS A 128 0.81 11.98 12.32
C CYS A 128 0.20 12.28 10.94
N MET A 129 0.47 11.41 9.96
CA MET A 129 -0.10 11.53 8.62
C MET A 129 -1.63 11.34 8.63
N LEU A 130 -2.15 10.37 9.39
CA LEU A 130 -3.59 10.17 9.57
C LEU A 130 -4.25 11.41 10.20
N ALA A 131 -3.64 12.00 11.24
CA ALA A 131 -4.15 13.20 11.87
C ALA A 131 -4.21 14.38 10.88
N GLY A 132 -3.18 14.54 10.04
CA GLY A 132 -3.19 15.52 8.95
C GLY A 132 -4.30 15.26 7.94
N ALA A 133 -4.47 14.00 7.52
CA ALA A 133 -5.47 13.61 6.53
C ALA A 133 -6.90 13.87 7.03
N LEU A 134 -7.18 13.65 8.33
CA LEU A 134 -8.49 13.92 8.95
C LEU A 134 -8.92 15.39 8.88
N THR A 135 -7.99 16.33 8.73
CA THR A 135 -8.31 17.76 8.57
C THR A 135 -8.78 18.13 7.17
N VAL A 136 -8.49 17.29 6.16
CA VAL A 136 -8.77 17.56 4.73
C VAL A 136 -10.25 17.87 4.43
N PRO A 137 -11.25 17.16 5.00
CA PRO A 137 -12.67 17.45 4.73
C PRO A 137 -13.10 18.86 5.14
N MET A 138 -12.42 19.47 6.11
CA MET A 138 -12.71 20.82 6.60
C MET A 138 -11.97 21.92 5.85
N GLY A 139 -11.02 21.57 4.99
CA GLY A 139 -10.07 22.51 4.38
C GLY A 139 -10.45 23.03 3.02
N SER A 140 -11.65 22.72 2.53
CA SER A 140 -12.04 23.08 1.17
C SER A 140 -13.42 23.71 1.10
N SER A 141 -13.57 24.64 0.17
CA SER A 141 -14.85 25.26 -0.17
C SER A 141 -15.15 25.01 -1.65
N ALA A 142 -16.41 24.71 -1.95
CA ALA A 142 -16.92 24.49 -3.29
C ALA A 142 -18.11 25.39 -3.59
N THR A 143 -18.24 25.76 -4.86
CA THR A 143 -19.40 26.48 -5.39
C THR A 143 -19.85 25.87 -6.71
N THR A 144 -21.08 26.18 -7.11
CA THR A 144 -21.63 25.79 -8.40
C THR A 144 -21.20 26.79 -9.46
N VAL A 145 -20.65 26.29 -10.58
CA VAL A 145 -20.34 27.08 -11.77
C VAL A 145 -20.96 26.39 -12.98
N GLY A 146 -21.91 27.08 -13.62
CA GLY A 146 -22.77 26.47 -14.65
C GLY A 146 -23.57 25.31 -14.07
N HIS A 147 -23.38 24.11 -14.63
CA HIS A 147 -24.02 22.87 -14.18
C HIS A 147 -23.11 21.97 -13.34
N THR A 148 -21.90 22.41 -13.00
CA THR A 148 -20.89 21.58 -12.32
C THR A 148 -20.40 22.22 -11.03
N CYS A 149 -19.85 21.43 -10.13
CA CYS A 149 -19.23 21.95 -8.91
C CYS A 149 -17.73 22.15 -9.10
N ILE A 150 -17.20 23.23 -8.54
CA ILE A 150 -15.76 23.53 -8.55
C ILE A 150 -15.27 23.79 -7.13
N ILE A 151 -14.01 23.47 -6.87
CA ILE A 151 -13.35 23.83 -5.63
C ILE A 151 -12.79 25.25 -5.78
N THR A 152 -13.19 26.16 -4.88
CA THR A 152 -12.81 27.58 -4.94
C THR A 152 -11.70 27.94 -3.98
N GLN A 153 -11.60 27.23 -2.85
CA GLN A 153 -10.58 27.48 -1.83
C GLN A 153 -10.03 26.17 -1.30
N LEU A 154 -8.70 26.11 -1.16
CA LEU A 154 -7.98 25.06 -0.43
C LEU A 154 -7.19 25.72 0.69
N ALA A 155 -7.38 25.24 1.90
CA ALA A 155 -6.63 25.70 3.05
C ALA A 155 -5.15 25.26 2.94
N PRO A 156 -4.19 26.09 3.39
CA PRO A 156 -2.76 25.82 3.22
C PRO A 156 -2.30 24.54 3.94
N TYR A 157 -3.00 24.13 5.00
CA TYR A 157 -2.70 22.89 5.72
C TYR A 157 -2.96 21.63 4.89
N MET A 158 -3.79 21.68 3.84
CA MET A 158 -3.95 20.56 2.92
C MET A 158 -2.67 20.29 2.12
N GLY A 159 -1.96 21.36 1.73
CA GLY A 159 -0.65 21.26 1.11
C GLY A 159 0.38 20.64 2.06
N ALA A 160 0.37 21.08 3.32
CA ALA A 160 1.23 20.51 4.37
C ALA A 160 0.96 19.01 4.60
N ASN A 161 -0.31 18.59 4.58
CA ASN A 161 -0.67 17.17 4.62
C ASN A 161 -0.09 16.39 3.44
N GLY A 162 -0.16 16.95 2.22
CA GLY A 162 0.47 16.37 1.03
C GLY A 162 1.98 16.17 1.21
N VAL A 163 2.68 17.18 1.74
CA VAL A 163 4.12 17.11 2.08
C VAL A 163 4.39 16.01 3.09
N GLY A 164 3.61 15.94 4.16
CA GLY A 164 3.73 14.88 5.17
C GLY A 164 3.56 13.48 4.59
N MET A 165 2.58 13.29 3.70
CA MET A 165 2.35 12.02 3.01
C MET A 165 3.53 11.64 2.10
N THR A 166 4.11 12.60 1.39
CA THR A 166 5.27 12.34 0.51
C THR A 166 6.51 11.98 1.32
N VAL A 167 6.74 12.66 2.45
CA VAL A 167 7.85 12.32 3.37
C VAL A 167 7.66 10.92 3.92
N PHE A 168 6.43 10.57 4.34
CA PHE A 168 6.11 9.22 4.81
C PHE A 168 6.39 8.17 3.73
N ASP A 169 5.82 8.31 2.54
CA ASP A 169 6.00 7.33 1.47
C ASP A 169 7.46 7.20 1.01
N THR A 170 8.19 8.31 0.98
CA THR A 170 9.64 8.30 0.68
C THR A 170 10.42 7.57 1.75
N SER A 171 10.13 7.82 3.03
CA SER A 171 10.78 7.15 4.14
C SER A 171 10.50 5.65 4.14
N VAL A 172 9.26 5.25 3.82
CA VAL A 172 8.85 3.85 3.70
C VAL A 172 9.56 3.18 2.53
N PHE A 173 9.58 3.82 1.36
CA PHE A 173 10.30 3.32 0.19
C PHE A 173 11.77 3.07 0.50
N LEU A 174 12.46 4.04 1.12
CA LEU A 174 13.85 3.91 1.51
C LEU A 174 14.05 2.78 2.53
N ALA A 175 13.18 2.70 3.54
CA ALA A 175 13.26 1.66 4.57
C ALA A 175 13.05 0.26 4.00
N ILE A 176 12.04 0.04 3.15
CA ILE A 176 11.80 -1.27 2.53
C ILE A 176 12.97 -1.62 1.60
N SER A 177 13.44 -0.66 0.79
CA SER A 177 14.57 -0.90 -0.12
C SER A 177 15.86 -1.25 0.61
N TYR A 178 16.20 -0.50 1.66
CA TYR A 178 17.36 -0.79 2.50
C TYR A 178 17.23 -2.15 3.19
N GLY A 179 16.04 -2.46 3.72
CA GLY A 179 15.77 -3.71 4.39
C GLY A 179 15.98 -4.92 3.47
N LEU A 180 15.44 -4.87 2.24
CA LEU A 180 15.63 -5.94 1.24
C LEU A 180 17.10 -6.08 0.84
N LEU A 181 17.79 -4.99 0.53
CA LEU A 181 19.22 -5.03 0.19
C LEU A 181 20.08 -5.61 1.31
N SER A 182 19.75 -5.29 2.56
CA SER A 182 20.52 -5.75 3.71
C SER A 182 20.24 -7.22 4.06
N ASN A 183 19.03 -7.72 3.78
CA ASN A 183 18.64 -9.10 4.04
C ASN A 183 19.04 -10.04 2.90
N GLY A 184 19.06 -9.58 1.64
CA GLY A 184 19.53 -10.35 0.49
C GLY A 184 21.05 -10.59 0.48
N ARG A 185 21.81 -9.90 1.35
CA ARG A 185 23.27 -10.02 1.50
C ARG A 185 23.68 -10.72 2.79
N ALA A 186 22.82 -11.59 3.33
CA ALA A 186 23.03 -12.28 4.62
C ALA A 186 24.31 -13.16 4.69
N GLU A 187 25.02 -13.39 3.59
CA GLU A 187 26.33 -14.06 3.56
C GLU A 187 27.54 -13.13 3.82
N GLN A 188 27.34 -11.81 3.92
CA GLN A 188 28.46 -10.86 4.09
C GLN A 188 28.84 -10.61 5.54
N THR A 189 30.14 -10.51 5.80
CA THR A 189 30.68 -10.24 7.14
C THR A 189 30.23 -8.86 7.67
N PRO A 190 30.08 -8.68 9.00
CA PRO A 190 29.61 -7.42 9.58
C PRO A 190 30.44 -6.20 9.17
N ALA A 191 31.76 -6.36 8.94
CA ALA A 191 32.64 -5.29 8.47
C ALA A 191 32.35 -4.87 7.01
N GLU A 192 32.02 -5.82 6.13
CA GLU A 192 31.63 -5.54 4.74
C GLU A 192 30.27 -4.87 4.66
N ARG A 193 29.35 -5.19 5.59
CA ARG A 193 28.03 -4.55 5.72
C ARG A 193 28.13 -3.06 6.09
N VAL A 194 29.07 -2.69 6.97
CA VAL A 194 29.32 -1.27 7.30
C VAL A 194 30.05 -0.56 6.16
N ARG A 195 31.01 -1.22 5.51
CA ARG A 195 31.75 -0.66 4.36
C ARG A 195 30.86 -0.44 3.14
N THR A 196 29.89 -1.32 2.89
CA THR A 196 28.89 -1.15 1.82
C THR A 196 27.82 -0.11 2.16
N ALA A 197 27.42 0.01 3.43
CA ALA A 197 26.53 1.09 3.89
C ALA A 197 27.19 2.48 3.73
N PHE A 198 28.50 2.59 4.01
CA PHE A 198 29.27 3.81 3.78
C PHE A 198 29.57 4.06 2.29
N ALA A 199 29.71 3.01 1.48
CA ALA A 199 29.93 3.10 0.02
C ALA A 199 28.64 3.27 -0.79
N PHE A 200 27.73 4.12 -0.32
CA PHE A 200 26.45 4.46 -0.96
C PHE A 200 26.61 5.10 -2.36
N GLY A 201 27.82 5.53 -2.73
CA GLY A 201 28.03 6.50 -3.82
C GLY A 201 28.17 5.97 -5.26
N ARG A 202 28.60 4.73 -5.55
CA ARG A 202 28.87 4.32 -6.95
C ARG A 202 28.57 2.85 -7.31
N ALA A 203 29.15 1.87 -6.61
CA ALA A 203 28.95 0.46 -6.96
C ALA A 203 27.57 -0.09 -6.51
N ASN A 204 27.01 0.50 -5.45
CA ASN A 204 25.71 0.08 -4.91
C ASN A 204 24.50 0.67 -5.63
N LEU A 205 24.65 1.74 -6.42
CA LEU A 205 23.56 2.29 -7.23
C LEU A 205 23.11 1.31 -8.31
N TYR A 206 24.05 0.56 -8.91
CA TYR A 206 23.73 -0.49 -9.89
C TYR A 206 22.94 -1.64 -9.24
N ALA A 207 23.44 -2.19 -8.13
CA ALA A 207 22.74 -3.25 -7.38
C ALA A 207 21.40 -2.78 -6.79
N PHE A 208 21.31 -1.53 -6.35
CA PHE A 208 20.08 -0.88 -5.90
C PHE A 208 19.09 -0.72 -7.06
N SER A 209 19.54 -0.26 -8.22
CA SER A 209 18.72 -0.14 -9.43
C SER A 209 18.23 -1.51 -9.93
N GLU A 210 19.06 -2.54 -9.88
CA GLU A 210 18.69 -3.90 -10.27
C GLU A 210 17.67 -4.52 -9.30
N SER A 211 17.87 -4.35 -7.98
CA SER A 211 16.91 -4.79 -6.96
C SER A 211 15.60 -4.01 -7.02
N LEU A 212 15.66 -2.70 -7.30
CA LEU A 212 14.49 -1.83 -7.48
C LEU A 212 13.55 -2.32 -8.58
N LEU A 213 14.13 -2.80 -9.68
CA LEU A 213 13.37 -3.27 -10.84
C LEU A 213 12.82 -4.70 -10.67
N ARG A 214 13.45 -5.54 -9.83
CA ARG A 214 13.07 -6.96 -9.66
C ARG A 214 12.03 -7.24 -8.56
N ASP A 215 12.03 -6.54 -7.42
CA ASP A 215 11.29 -6.98 -6.22
C ASP A 215 9.96 -6.24 -5.92
N GLY A 216 9.35 -5.62 -6.94
CA GLY A 216 8.12 -4.84 -6.75
C GLY A 216 8.35 -3.48 -6.06
N GLN A 217 9.60 -3.11 -5.80
CA GLN A 217 9.98 -1.78 -5.30
C GLN A 217 9.63 -0.66 -6.29
N LYS A 218 9.66 -0.93 -7.60
CA LYS A 218 9.19 -0.01 -8.64
C LYS A 218 7.79 0.55 -8.36
N TYR A 219 6.92 -0.23 -7.73
CA TYR A 219 5.56 0.22 -7.40
C TYR A 219 5.57 1.31 -6.32
N TYR A 220 6.44 1.19 -5.31
CA TYR A 220 6.66 2.23 -4.29
C TYR A 220 7.36 3.47 -4.87
N LEU A 221 8.29 3.27 -5.81
CA LEU A 221 8.92 4.40 -6.49
C LEU A 221 7.90 5.21 -7.30
N ILE A 222 6.96 4.53 -7.99
CA ILE A 222 5.86 5.17 -8.72
C ILE A 222 4.98 5.99 -7.75
N THR A 223 4.67 5.48 -6.55
CA THR A 223 3.86 6.24 -5.58
C THR A 223 4.59 7.48 -5.09
N VAL A 224 5.88 7.37 -4.74
CA VAL A 224 6.70 8.52 -4.34
C VAL A 224 6.77 9.57 -5.46
N PHE A 225 6.99 9.15 -6.70
CA PHE A 225 7.02 10.05 -7.85
C PHE A 225 5.69 10.77 -8.06
N THR A 226 4.58 10.03 -8.01
CA THR A 226 3.23 10.59 -8.24
C THR A 226 2.82 11.56 -7.13
N ASN A 227 3.14 11.25 -5.87
CA ASN A 227 2.94 12.15 -4.74
C ASN A 227 3.78 13.43 -4.87
N THR A 228 5.06 13.29 -5.23
CA THR A 228 5.97 14.42 -5.44
C THR A 228 5.48 15.32 -6.57
N LEU A 229 5.03 14.73 -7.67
CA LEU A 229 4.45 15.47 -8.80
C LEU A 229 3.19 16.24 -8.38
N THR A 230 2.34 15.61 -7.56
CA THR A 230 1.13 16.24 -7.01
C THR A 230 1.47 17.46 -6.16
N ILE A 231 2.45 17.36 -5.27
CA ILE A 231 2.93 18.49 -4.47
C ILE A 231 3.49 19.59 -5.37
N ALA A 232 4.32 19.22 -6.35
CA ALA A 232 4.91 20.18 -7.26
C ALA A 232 3.82 20.98 -8.00
N MET A 233 2.74 20.31 -8.43
CA MET A 233 1.59 20.98 -9.04
C MET A 233 0.83 21.89 -8.07
N ILE A 234 0.70 21.52 -6.79
CA ILE A 234 0.02 22.33 -5.77
C ILE A 234 0.77 23.64 -5.51
N TYR A 235 2.11 23.60 -5.42
CA TYR A 235 2.94 24.77 -5.09
C TYR A 235 3.45 25.53 -6.31
N ALA A 236 3.25 25.02 -7.53
CA ALA A 236 3.68 25.70 -8.74
C ALA A 236 2.89 27.01 -8.95
N PRO A 237 3.56 28.19 -8.95
CA PRO A 237 2.89 29.48 -9.01
C PRO A 237 2.19 29.74 -10.36
N GLY A 238 2.64 29.08 -11.44
CA GLY A 238 2.08 29.20 -12.79
C GLY A 238 0.86 28.31 -13.07
N VAL A 239 0.41 27.48 -12.13
CA VAL A 239 -0.70 26.55 -12.32
C VAL A 239 -2.01 27.20 -11.84
N ALA A 240 -3.04 27.21 -12.70
CA ALA A 240 -4.35 27.74 -12.35
C ALA A 240 -4.96 26.99 -11.13
N PRO A 241 -5.73 27.64 -10.26
CA PRO A 241 -6.26 27.03 -9.03
C PRO A 241 -7.01 25.71 -9.25
N ILE A 242 -7.73 25.59 -10.37
CA ILE A 242 -8.47 24.38 -10.76
C ILE A 242 -7.53 23.18 -10.97
N TYR A 243 -6.35 23.43 -11.55
CA TYR A 243 -5.35 22.39 -11.82
C TYR A 243 -4.54 22.00 -10.58
N ARG A 244 -4.42 22.88 -9.57
CA ARG A 244 -3.65 22.59 -8.34
C ARG A 244 -4.24 21.43 -7.55
N GLY A 245 -5.58 21.32 -7.51
CA GLY A 245 -6.29 20.23 -6.84
C GLY A 245 -6.52 18.99 -7.71
N MET A 246 -6.46 19.13 -9.04
CA MET A 246 -6.80 18.08 -9.99
C MET A 246 -5.90 16.84 -9.89
N GLY A 247 -4.62 17.03 -9.56
CA GLY A 247 -3.64 15.93 -9.46
C GLY A 247 -3.91 14.96 -8.30
N SER A 248 -4.71 15.34 -7.30
CA SER A 248 -4.95 14.51 -6.12
C SER A 248 -5.71 13.22 -6.45
N ILE A 249 -6.69 13.27 -7.37
CA ILE A 249 -7.53 12.13 -7.72
C ILE A 249 -6.74 11.06 -8.49
N PRO A 250 -6.01 11.39 -9.58
CA PRO A 250 -5.09 10.45 -10.21
C PRO A 250 -4.04 9.91 -9.23
N ASN A 251 -3.53 10.74 -8.33
CA ASN A 251 -2.54 10.32 -7.34
C ASN A 251 -3.09 9.27 -6.37
N VAL A 252 -4.30 9.48 -5.84
CA VAL A 252 -4.99 8.49 -4.98
C VAL A 252 -5.22 7.19 -5.75
N ALA A 253 -5.72 7.26 -6.99
CA ALA A 253 -5.95 6.09 -7.84
C ALA A 253 -4.66 5.30 -8.08
N VAL A 254 -3.59 5.97 -8.53
CA VAL A 254 -2.29 5.34 -8.80
C VAL A 254 -1.71 4.73 -7.52
N THR A 255 -1.70 5.48 -6.43
CA THR A 255 -1.12 5.02 -5.15
C THR A 255 -1.85 3.78 -4.63
N ASN A 256 -3.18 3.78 -4.70
CA ASN A 256 -3.99 2.63 -4.33
C ASN A 256 -3.72 1.43 -5.25
N ILE A 257 -3.73 1.60 -6.58
CA ILE A 257 -3.42 0.53 -7.54
C ILE A 257 -2.06 -0.11 -7.24
N MET A 258 -1.03 0.72 -7.05
CA MET A 258 0.33 0.24 -6.80
C MET A 258 0.42 -0.50 -5.46
N ALA A 259 -0.15 0.05 -4.39
CA ALA A 259 -0.21 -0.61 -3.09
C ALA A 259 -0.97 -1.94 -3.14
N SER A 260 -2.10 -1.95 -3.85
CA SER A 260 -2.92 -3.14 -4.01
C SER A 260 -2.21 -4.22 -4.80
N ARG A 261 -1.55 -3.88 -5.92
CA ARG A 261 -0.77 -4.84 -6.72
C ARG A 261 0.37 -5.43 -5.91
N VAL A 262 1.08 -4.58 -5.17
CA VAL A 262 2.14 -5.00 -4.25
C VAL A 262 1.57 -6.02 -3.26
N PHE A 263 0.52 -5.67 -2.53
CA PHE A 263 -0.14 -6.54 -1.55
C PHE A 263 -0.54 -7.90 -2.14
N ARG A 264 -1.28 -7.89 -3.26
CA ARG A 264 -1.72 -9.09 -3.97
C ARG A 264 -0.55 -9.97 -4.39
N ASN A 265 0.48 -9.41 -5.00
CA ASN A 265 1.66 -10.17 -5.45
C ASN A 265 2.33 -10.92 -4.30
N VAL A 266 2.45 -10.33 -3.11
CA VAL A 266 3.04 -11.02 -1.96
C VAL A 266 2.11 -12.09 -1.41
N LYS A 267 0.80 -11.83 -1.33
CA LYS A 267 -0.15 -12.82 -0.82
C LYS A 267 -0.29 -14.02 -1.76
N MET A 268 -0.39 -13.77 -3.07
CA MET A 268 -0.48 -14.83 -4.08
C MET A 268 0.80 -15.64 -4.17
N ARG A 269 1.98 -15.01 -4.03
CA ARG A 269 3.25 -15.74 -3.96
C ARG A 269 3.30 -16.67 -2.74
N TYR A 270 2.81 -16.22 -1.59
CA TYR A 270 2.70 -17.07 -0.39
C TYR A 270 1.78 -18.28 -0.61
N VAL A 271 0.70 -18.14 -1.38
CA VAL A 271 -0.19 -19.27 -1.73
C VAL A 271 0.48 -20.23 -2.70
N ARG A 272 1.11 -19.72 -3.75
CA ARG A 272 1.70 -20.55 -4.81
C ARG A 272 2.92 -21.33 -4.33
N ASP A 273 3.79 -20.69 -3.56
CA ASP A 273 5.07 -21.26 -3.16
C ASP A 273 4.98 -21.98 -1.78
N GLY A 274 3.77 -22.02 -1.17
CA GLY A 274 3.55 -22.48 0.21
C GLY A 274 4.22 -21.57 1.26
N PRO A 275 4.09 -21.86 2.58
CA PRO A 275 5.00 -21.27 3.57
C PRO A 275 6.42 -21.70 3.19
N ILE A 276 7.16 -20.77 2.59
CA ILE A 276 8.38 -21.03 1.81
C ILE A 276 9.28 -22.05 2.53
N ASN A 277 9.47 -23.17 1.85
CA ASN A 277 10.55 -24.08 2.14
C ASN A 277 11.86 -23.32 1.84
N ARG A 278 12.52 -22.90 2.93
CA ARG A 278 13.91 -22.43 3.10
C ARG A 278 14.20 -20.92 3.08
N ILE A 279 14.58 -20.46 4.28
CA ILE A 279 15.62 -19.45 4.59
C ILE A 279 15.15 -17.99 4.41
N ILE A 280 15.09 -17.25 5.54
CA ILE A 280 14.66 -15.84 5.69
C ILE A 280 13.14 -15.65 5.86
N LEU A 281 12.52 -16.35 6.80
CA LEU A 281 11.54 -15.79 7.75
C LEU A 281 11.11 -16.92 8.68
N ASP A 282 11.50 -16.78 9.94
CA ASP A 282 11.19 -17.72 11.01
C ASP A 282 9.66 -17.87 11.13
N PRO A 283 9.09 -19.09 11.07
CA PRO A 283 7.64 -19.32 11.15
C PRO A 283 7.01 -18.94 12.49
N HIS A 284 7.81 -18.55 13.50
CA HIS A 284 7.32 -18.19 14.83
C HIS A 284 6.68 -16.79 14.93
N ASP A 285 6.91 -15.88 13.98
CA ASP A 285 6.47 -14.47 14.12
C ASP A 285 5.09 -14.14 13.51
N MET A 286 4.45 -15.06 12.77
CA MET A 286 3.10 -14.80 12.24
C MET A 286 1.98 -15.16 13.23
N ARG A 287 2.28 -15.83 14.33
CA ARG A 287 1.30 -16.22 15.36
C ARG A 287 1.16 -15.24 16.52
N LEU A 288 2.04 -14.25 16.66
CA LEU A 288 2.09 -13.44 17.88
C LEU A 288 1.98 -11.95 17.58
N SER A 289 0.75 -11.45 17.38
CA SER A 289 0.33 -10.08 17.80
C SER A 289 -1.10 -9.74 17.37
N LEU A 290 -2.09 -10.30 18.08
CA LEU A 290 -3.10 -9.60 18.88
C LEU A 290 -3.93 -10.66 19.65
N PRO A 291 -4.39 -10.37 20.88
CA PRO A 291 -4.76 -11.38 21.86
C PRO A 291 -5.99 -12.18 21.41
N MET A 292 -5.88 -13.51 21.53
CA MET A 292 -7.04 -14.41 21.56
C MET A 292 -7.89 -14.05 22.77
N ILE A 293 -9.11 -13.55 22.53
CA ILE A 293 -10.19 -13.69 23.51
C ILE A 293 -10.53 -15.18 23.52
N SER A 294 -10.12 -15.86 24.60
CA SER A 294 -10.47 -17.25 24.87
C SER A 294 -11.95 -17.33 25.22
N ILE A 295 -12.76 -17.97 24.38
CA ILE A 295 -14.02 -18.58 24.80
C ILE A 295 -13.71 -20.07 24.94
N GLY A 296 -13.75 -20.55 26.18
CA GLY A 296 -13.37 -21.90 26.54
C GLY A 296 -14.28 -22.96 25.92
N SER A 297 -13.68 -24.12 25.64
CA SER A 297 -14.35 -25.41 25.62
C SER A 297 -13.27 -26.48 25.79
N ASP A 298 -13.22 -27.10 26.96
CA ASP A 298 -12.36 -28.26 27.25
C ASP A 298 -12.77 -29.46 26.39
N PRO A 299 -11.82 -30.34 25.99
CA PRO A 299 -12.14 -31.73 25.63
C PRO A 299 -11.82 -32.69 26.80
N PRO A 300 -12.55 -33.83 26.91
CA PRO A 300 -12.44 -34.75 28.04
C PRO A 300 -11.26 -35.75 27.90
N PRO A 301 -10.86 -36.45 28.98
CA PRO A 301 -9.69 -37.32 28.98
C PRO A 301 -9.98 -38.70 28.39
N VAL A 302 -9.03 -39.24 27.64
CA VAL A 302 -9.06 -40.63 27.15
C VAL A 302 -8.33 -41.54 28.13
N HIS A 303 -9.06 -42.56 28.56
CA HIS A 303 -8.70 -43.66 29.46
C HIS A 303 -7.78 -44.67 28.75
N GLY A 304 -6.84 -45.28 29.47
CA GLY A 304 -5.98 -46.34 28.96
C GLY A 304 -6.61 -47.73 29.08
N ASP A 305 -6.21 -48.66 28.20
CA ASP A 305 -5.70 -50.02 28.49
C ASP A 305 -5.64 -50.87 27.19
N GLY A 306 -4.72 -51.85 27.15
CA GLY A 306 -4.88 -53.07 26.35
C GLY A 306 -3.89 -53.36 25.20
N ASP A 307 -2.84 -54.12 25.54
CA ASP A 307 -2.34 -55.34 24.87
C ASP A 307 -1.96 -55.38 23.38
N GLN A 308 -0.69 -55.78 23.12
CA GLN A 308 -0.28 -57.12 22.63
C GLN A 308 0.82 -57.14 21.53
N GLU A 309 1.85 -57.94 21.84
CA GLU A 309 2.74 -58.74 20.98
C GLU A 309 3.84 -58.11 20.11
N VAL A 310 5.07 -58.34 20.58
CA VAL A 310 6.33 -58.39 19.84
C VAL A 310 6.70 -59.86 19.63
N PRO A 311 7.24 -60.23 18.46
CA PRO A 311 8.28 -61.26 18.43
C PRO A 311 9.58 -60.74 17.83
N THR A 312 10.63 -61.09 18.55
CA THR A 312 12.06 -60.97 18.28
C THR A 312 12.50 -61.95 17.19
N GLU A 313 13.31 -61.52 16.23
CA GLU A 313 14.30 -62.43 15.62
C GLU A 313 15.59 -61.69 15.24
N ILE A 314 16.70 -62.38 15.51
CA ILE A 314 18.11 -61.98 15.47
C ILE A 314 18.74 -62.65 14.24
N GLN A 315 19.64 -61.97 13.51
CA GLN A 315 20.93 -62.47 12.95
C GLN A 315 21.45 -61.49 11.89
N THR A 316 22.60 -60.82 12.04
CA THR A 316 24.01 -61.26 11.93
C THR A 316 24.69 -60.71 10.66
N SER A 317 25.56 -59.72 10.88
CA SER A 317 26.88 -59.44 10.29
C SER A 317 27.30 -60.05 8.92
N ARG A 318 27.71 -59.17 7.99
CA ARG A 318 28.85 -59.23 7.03
C ARG A 318 28.77 -57.93 6.19
N GLY A 319 29.71 -56.98 6.22
CA GLY A 319 31.12 -57.09 5.87
C GLY A 319 31.29 -57.01 4.34
N LEU A 320 31.64 -55.84 3.78
CA LEU A 320 32.64 -55.68 2.70
C LEU A 320 32.84 -54.21 2.25
N SER A 321 34.12 -53.81 2.29
CA SER A 321 34.91 -52.76 1.63
C SER A 321 34.39 -52.02 0.37
N ARG A 322 34.56 -50.68 0.36
CA ARG A 322 35.17 -49.71 -0.61
C ARG A 322 35.20 -50.03 -2.15
N PRO A 323 35.29 -49.05 -3.09
CA PRO A 323 36.01 -47.76 -2.96
C PRO A 323 35.47 -46.49 -3.69
N ARG A 324 36.09 -45.38 -3.23
CA ARG A 324 36.40 -44.06 -3.81
C ARG A 324 36.53 -44.00 -5.36
N VAL A 325 35.87 -43.02 -5.99
CA VAL A 325 36.11 -42.58 -7.37
C VAL A 325 36.63 -41.14 -7.37
N GLN A 326 37.82 -40.94 -7.97
CA GLN A 326 38.37 -39.65 -8.39
C GLN A 326 37.72 -39.23 -9.71
N VAL A 327 37.43 -37.94 -9.87
CA VAL A 327 37.02 -37.32 -11.14
C VAL A 327 38.16 -36.44 -11.59
N THR A 328 38.72 -36.78 -12.75
CA THR A 328 39.52 -35.92 -13.64
C THR A 328 38.68 -34.80 -14.23
#